data_AF-A0A1B6E619-F1
#
_entry.id   AF-A0A1B6E619-F1
#
_cell.length_a   1.000
_cell.length_b   1.000
_cell.length_c   1.000
_cell.angle_alpha   90.00
_cell.angle_beta   90.00
_cell.angle_gamma   90.00
#
_symmetry.space_group_name_H-M   'P 1'
#
loop_
_entity.id
_entity.type
_entity.pdbx_description
1 polymer ?
#
loop_
_entity_poly.entity_id
_entity_poly.type
_entity_poly.pdbx_seq_one_letter_code
_entity_poly.pdbx_strand_id
1 'polypeptide(L)'
;MSDEEYSESEEEAPQAEPEKKTGGESAPQGDPEFIKRQEAKSSALDDQLKEYIAEWRKQRSKEEEELKRLKEKQAKRKVERADEEKRLAEKKKQEELQRQREVEEKKQRDMEEKRRRLEEAEKKRQSMMSALKDQTAKNKSPNFTISKKATDLSNLSNAQIERNKTKEQLEEEKKISLSFRIKPLNIEGLDANKLKAKAKELWECIVKLETEKYDLEERQKRQDYDLKELKERQKQQLRHKALKKGLDPEALTGKYPPKIQVASKYERRVDTRSYDDKKKLFEGGYLEATKESMEKQWTERQKRQD
;
A
#
# COMPACT_ATOMS: atom_id res chain seq x y z
N MET A 1 9.52 -0.73 21.69
CA MET A 1 8.77 -0.25 22.86
C MET A 1 8.20 1.10 22.51
N SER A 2 6.90 1.13 22.27
CA SER A 2 6.05 2.31 22.44
C SER A 2 4.67 1.71 22.68
N ASP A 3 4.26 1.76 23.95
CA ASP A 3 2.95 1.39 24.45
C ASP A 3 1.90 2.30 23.78
N GLU A 4 0.93 1.70 23.11
CA GLU A 4 -0.27 2.43 22.68
C GLU A 4 -1.39 1.95 23.61
N GLU A 5 -1.66 2.75 24.64
CA GLU A 5 -2.73 2.56 25.62
C GLU A 5 -4.07 2.33 24.91
N TYR A 6 -4.62 1.13 25.14
CA TYR A 6 -5.99 0.79 24.77
C TYR A 6 -6.92 1.40 25.83
N SER A 7 -7.46 2.59 25.56
CA SER A 7 -8.55 3.19 26.34
C SER A 7 -9.83 2.39 26.09
N GLU A 8 -10.11 1.46 26.99
CA GLU A 8 -11.37 0.73 27.13
C GLU A 8 -12.39 1.68 27.77
N SER A 9 -13.26 2.28 26.94
CA SER A 9 -14.40 3.06 27.45
C SER A 9 -15.51 2.10 27.85
N GLU A 10 -15.61 1.83 29.16
CA GLU A 10 -16.76 1.18 29.79
C GLU A 10 -18.06 1.95 29.45
N GLU A 11 -18.95 1.34 28.68
CA GLU A 11 -20.35 1.76 28.61
C GLU A 11 -21.04 1.38 29.93
N GLU A 12 -21.14 2.35 30.83
CA GLU A 12 -21.89 2.27 32.08
C GLU A 12 -23.40 2.13 31.75
N ALA A 13 -23.94 0.93 31.96
CA ALA A 13 -25.37 0.67 31.88
C ALA A 13 -26.10 1.44 33.01
N PRO A 14 -27.21 2.16 32.74
CA PRO A 14 -27.88 2.95 33.76
C PRO A 14 -28.56 2.02 34.77
N GLN A 15 -28.13 2.10 36.03
CA GLN A 15 -28.81 1.48 37.17
C GLN A 15 -30.15 2.17 37.39
N ALA A 16 -31.25 1.43 37.23
CA ALA A 16 -32.57 1.86 37.63
C ALA A 16 -32.72 1.73 39.16
N GLU A 17 -32.98 2.84 39.85
CA GLU A 17 -33.37 2.85 41.26
C GLU A 17 -34.70 2.09 41.46
N PRO A 18 -34.86 1.29 42.53
CA PRO A 18 -36.14 0.66 42.82
C PRO A 18 -37.06 1.64 43.56
N GLU A 19 -38.17 2.01 42.93
CA GLU A 19 -39.26 2.74 43.57
C GLU A 19 -39.84 1.93 44.74
N LYS A 20 -39.76 2.48 45.96
CA LYS A 20 -40.50 1.99 47.14
C LYS A 20 -42.00 2.22 46.93
N LYS A 21 -42.73 1.15 46.61
CA LYS A 21 -44.17 1.10 46.87
C LYS A 21 -44.42 0.77 48.34
N THR A 22 -44.95 1.75 49.07
CA THR A 22 -45.62 1.55 50.35
C THR A 22 -46.99 0.93 50.11
N GLY A 23 -47.22 -0.25 50.69
CA GLY A 23 -48.49 -0.94 50.67
C GLY A 23 -48.36 -2.23 51.48
N GLY A 24 -48.74 -2.17 52.76
CA GLY A 24 -48.86 -3.36 53.59
C GLY A 24 -50.12 -4.13 53.24
N GLU A 25 -50.05 -5.46 53.27
CA GLU A 25 -51.05 -6.37 53.86
C GLU A 25 -50.60 -7.84 53.78
N SER A 26 -50.61 -8.48 54.96
CA SER A 26 -50.71 -9.93 55.27
C SER A 26 -49.96 -10.98 54.43
N ALA A 27 -48.93 -11.58 55.02
CA ALA A 27 -48.43 -12.91 54.62
C ALA A 27 -49.24 -14.02 55.32
N PRO A 28 -49.90 -14.94 54.61
CA PRO A 28 -50.36 -16.18 55.21
C PRO A 28 -49.18 -17.16 55.21
N GLN A 29 -48.90 -17.78 56.36
CA GLN A 29 -47.99 -18.92 56.44
C GLN A 29 -48.56 -20.06 55.58
N GLY A 30 -47.94 -20.29 54.42
CA GLY A 30 -48.31 -21.37 53.50
C GLY A 30 -47.89 -22.73 54.03
N ASP A 31 -48.68 -23.75 53.69
CA ASP A 31 -48.46 -25.16 54.02
C ASP A 31 -47.00 -25.62 53.72
N PRO A 32 -46.26 -26.16 54.70
CA PRO A 32 -44.85 -26.50 54.55
C PRO A 32 -44.54 -27.49 53.41
N GLU A 33 -45.49 -28.36 53.02
CA GLU A 33 -45.29 -29.23 51.85
C GLU A 33 -45.36 -28.46 50.52
N PHE A 34 -46.20 -27.43 50.43
CA PHE A 34 -46.32 -26.61 49.22
C PHE A 34 -45.07 -25.75 49.01
N ILE A 35 -44.55 -25.16 50.10
CA ILE A 35 -43.29 -24.39 50.08
C ILE A 35 -42.13 -25.31 49.67
N LYS A 36 -42.01 -26.50 50.27
CA LYS A 36 -40.94 -27.46 49.92
C LYS A 36 -41.02 -27.92 48.46
N ARG A 37 -42.22 -28.09 47.90
CA ARG A 37 -42.41 -28.45 46.49
C ARG A 37 -42.09 -27.27 45.55
N GLN A 38 -42.37 -26.05 45.97
CA GLN A 38 -42.01 -24.84 45.23
C GLN A 38 -40.50 -24.59 45.27
N GLU A 39 -39.85 -24.77 46.44
CA GLU A 39 -38.40 -24.71 46.63
C GLU A 39 -37.65 -25.81 45.88
N ALA A 40 -38.19 -27.03 45.82
CA ALA A 40 -37.61 -28.10 45.00
C ALA A 40 -37.69 -27.79 43.50
N LYS A 41 -38.78 -27.16 43.05
CA LYS A 41 -38.93 -26.71 41.66
C LYS A 41 -38.03 -25.51 41.34
N SER A 42 -37.87 -24.57 42.27
CA SER A 42 -36.94 -23.45 42.09
C SER A 42 -35.49 -23.91 42.13
N SER A 43 -35.12 -24.82 43.04
CA SER A 43 -33.78 -25.42 43.09
C SER A 43 -33.46 -26.18 41.80
N ALA A 44 -34.41 -26.92 41.24
CA ALA A 44 -34.21 -27.61 39.97
C ALA A 44 -33.99 -26.66 38.79
N LEU A 45 -34.70 -25.52 38.77
CA LEU A 45 -34.49 -24.46 37.78
C LEU A 45 -33.15 -23.75 37.97
N ASP A 46 -32.76 -23.48 39.22
CA ASP A 46 -31.48 -22.89 39.57
C ASP A 46 -30.32 -23.81 39.18
N ASP A 47 -30.47 -25.12 39.33
CA ASP A 47 -29.46 -26.10 38.95
C ASP A 47 -29.35 -26.24 37.42
N GLN A 48 -30.47 -26.22 36.69
CA GLN A 48 -30.45 -26.12 35.22
C GLN A 48 -29.79 -24.83 34.73
N LEU A 49 -30.05 -23.70 35.40
CA LEU A 49 -29.41 -22.43 35.07
C LEU A 49 -27.90 -22.47 35.33
N LYS A 50 -27.46 -23.08 36.44
CA LYS A 50 -26.03 -23.28 36.74
C LYS A 50 -25.35 -24.16 35.69
N GLU A 51 -25.99 -25.25 35.27
CA GLU A 51 -25.47 -26.14 34.22
C GLU A 51 -25.35 -25.38 32.88
N TYR A 52 -26.37 -24.62 32.48
CA TYR A 52 -26.32 -23.81 31.27
C TYR A 52 -25.21 -22.74 31.31
N ILE A 53 -25.04 -22.06 32.46
CA ILE A 53 -23.95 -21.10 32.66
C ILE A 53 -22.58 -21.80 32.58
N ALA A 54 -22.44 -22.99 33.16
CA ALA A 54 -21.21 -23.76 33.12
C ALA A 54 -20.86 -24.25 31.71
N GLU A 55 -21.86 -24.73 30.94
CA GLU A 55 -21.69 -25.11 29.54
C GLU A 55 -21.29 -23.91 28.68
N TRP A 56 -21.94 -22.76 28.86
CA TRP A 56 -21.61 -21.55 28.11
C TRP A 56 -20.20 -21.03 28.43
N ARG A 57 -19.78 -21.06 29.70
CA ARG A 57 -18.39 -20.74 30.08
C ARG A 57 -17.39 -21.70 29.47
N LYS A 58 -17.71 -23.00 29.45
CA LYS A 58 -16.86 -24.03 28.85
C LYS A 58 -16.76 -23.85 27.33
N GLN A 59 -17.85 -23.47 26.68
CA GLN A 59 -17.86 -23.19 25.25
C GLN A 59 -17.04 -21.94 24.91
N ARG A 60 -17.26 -20.83 25.63
CA ARG A 60 -16.44 -19.62 25.47
C ARG A 60 -14.95 -19.91 25.72
N SER A 61 -14.62 -20.64 26.78
CA SER A 61 -13.22 -21.00 27.09
C SER A 61 -12.58 -21.80 25.95
N LYS A 62 -13.30 -22.75 25.35
CA LYS A 62 -12.79 -23.51 24.19
C LYS A 62 -12.59 -22.63 22.96
N GLU A 63 -13.55 -21.75 22.68
CA GLU A 63 -13.47 -20.81 21.55
C GLU A 63 -12.29 -19.84 21.74
N GLU A 64 -12.10 -19.30 22.95
CA GLU A 64 -10.97 -18.43 23.29
C GLU A 64 -9.61 -19.15 23.18
N GLU A 65 -9.51 -20.38 23.66
CA GLU A 65 -8.30 -21.21 23.54
C GLU A 65 -7.97 -21.51 22.07
N GLU A 66 -8.97 -21.83 21.25
CA GLU A 66 -8.78 -22.09 19.83
C GLU A 66 -8.34 -20.82 19.09
N LEU A 67 -8.96 -19.68 19.41
CA LEU A 67 -8.62 -18.38 18.83
C LEU A 67 -7.19 -17.96 19.24
N LYS A 68 -6.81 -18.19 20.50
CA LYS A 68 -5.44 -17.98 20.99
C LYS A 68 -4.44 -18.88 20.26
N ARG A 69 -4.74 -20.18 20.09
CA ARG A 69 -3.89 -21.13 19.36
C ARG A 69 -3.71 -20.73 17.90
N LEU A 70 -4.75 -20.22 17.24
CA LEU A 70 -4.69 -19.73 15.86
C LEU A 70 -3.83 -18.46 15.77
N LYS A 71 -4.00 -17.51 16.69
CA LYS A 71 -3.16 -16.30 16.79
C LYS A 71 -1.69 -16.66 17.03
N GLU A 72 -1.40 -17.60 17.92
CA GLU A 72 -0.03 -18.08 18.16
C GLU A 72 0.58 -18.76 16.92
N LYS A 73 -0.18 -19.58 16.19
CA LYS A 73 0.28 -20.16 14.91
C LYS A 73 0.58 -19.09 13.87
N GLN A 74 -0.28 -18.07 13.77
CA GLN A 74 -0.08 -16.96 12.84
C GLN A 74 1.14 -16.12 13.22
N ALA A 75 1.34 -15.88 14.52
CA ALA A 75 2.51 -15.19 15.06
C ALA A 75 3.79 -15.97 14.78
N LYS A 76 3.83 -17.29 15.05
CA LYS A 76 4.97 -18.16 14.73
C LYS A 76 5.32 -18.13 13.25
N ARG A 77 4.33 -18.30 12.35
CA ARG A 77 4.55 -18.19 10.89
C ARG A 77 5.06 -16.82 10.46
N LYS A 78 4.70 -15.75 11.17
CA LYS A 78 5.18 -14.39 10.87
C LYS A 78 6.64 -14.23 11.28
N VAL A 79 7.03 -14.78 12.43
CA VAL A 79 8.42 -14.80 12.90
C VAL A 79 9.29 -15.65 11.98
N GLU A 80 8.86 -16.86 11.63
CA GLU A 80 9.59 -17.73 10.70
C GLU A 80 9.82 -17.07 9.34
N ARG A 81 8.79 -16.44 8.77
CA ARG A 81 8.94 -15.66 7.52
C ARG A 81 9.88 -14.48 7.66
N ALA A 82 9.84 -13.77 8.78
CA ALA A 82 10.75 -12.64 9.03
C ALA A 82 12.21 -13.12 9.16
N ASP A 83 12.44 -14.27 9.80
CA ASP A 83 13.77 -14.86 9.94
C ASP A 83 14.31 -15.40 8.61
N GLU A 84 13.47 -16.03 7.79
CA GLU A 84 13.84 -16.47 6.44
C GLU A 84 14.16 -15.29 5.51
N GLU A 85 13.34 -14.23 5.55
CA GLU A 85 13.58 -13.01 4.79
C GLU A 85 14.88 -12.31 5.22
N LYS A 86 15.13 -12.24 6.54
CA LYS A 86 16.38 -11.70 7.08
C LYS A 86 17.59 -12.52 6.65
N ARG A 87 17.50 -13.86 6.65
CA ARG A 87 18.59 -14.75 6.20
C ARG A 87 18.86 -14.59 4.70
N LEU A 88 17.81 -14.48 3.88
CA LEU A 88 17.94 -14.24 2.44
C LEU A 88 18.51 -12.85 2.14
N ALA A 89 18.08 -11.82 2.87
CA ALA A 89 18.59 -10.46 2.74
C ALA A 89 20.07 -10.38 3.14
N GLU A 90 20.48 -11.06 4.20
CA GLU A 90 21.88 -11.12 4.64
C GLU A 90 22.76 -11.84 3.61
N LYS A 91 22.29 -12.97 3.06
CA LYS A 91 22.99 -13.66 1.96
C LYS A 91 23.11 -12.78 0.71
N LYS A 92 22.04 -12.08 0.32
CA LYS A 92 22.06 -11.15 -0.82
C LYS A 92 23.01 -9.98 -0.60
N LYS A 93 23.05 -9.42 0.62
CA LYS A 93 23.98 -8.35 1.00
C LYS A 93 25.43 -8.82 0.96
N GLN A 94 25.71 -10.07 1.37
CA GLN A 94 27.05 -10.65 1.26
C GLN A 94 27.46 -10.86 -0.21
N GLU A 95 26.57 -11.39 -1.06
CA GLU A 95 26.85 -11.55 -2.51
C GLU A 95 27.03 -10.20 -3.22
N GLU A 96 26.24 -9.18 -2.85
CA GLU A 96 26.40 -7.83 -3.40
C GLU A 96 27.70 -7.18 -2.96
N LEU A 97 28.09 -7.32 -1.68
CA LEU A 97 29.37 -6.83 -1.17
C LEU A 97 30.56 -7.52 -1.86
N GLN A 98 30.47 -8.84 -2.12
CA GLN A 98 31.51 -9.55 -2.89
C GLN A 98 31.59 -9.02 -4.32
N ARG A 99 30.45 -8.84 -5.00
CA ARG A 99 30.42 -8.27 -6.35
C ARG A 99 30.98 -6.84 -6.39
N GLN A 100 30.65 -6.01 -5.41
CA GLN A 100 31.18 -4.64 -5.32
C GLN A 100 32.69 -4.65 -5.09
N ARG A 101 33.21 -5.54 -4.22
CA ARG A 101 34.65 -5.73 -4.01
C ARG A 101 35.37 -6.20 -5.28
N GLU A 102 34.80 -7.17 -6.00
CA GLU A 102 35.37 -7.65 -7.27
C GLU A 102 35.40 -6.56 -8.35
N VAL A 103 34.36 -5.72 -8.43
CA VAL A 103 34.30 -4.59 -9.36
C VAL A 103 35.30 -3.50 -8.97
N GLU A 104 35.44 -3.19 -7.69
CA GLU A 104 36.40 -2.21 -7.20
C GLU A 104 37.85 -2.68 -7.39
N GLU A 105 38.14 -3.97 -7.14
CA GLU A 105 39.44 -4.58 -7.38
C GLU A 105 39.77 -4.64 -8.88
N LYS A 106 38.79 -4.99 -9.74
CA LYS A 106 38.98 -4.94 -11.20
C LYS A 106 39.22 -3.52 -11.68
N LYS A 107 38.51 -2.53 -11.13
CA LYS A 107 38.70 -1.11 -11.46
C LYS A 107 40.07 -0.62 -10.99
N GLN A 108 40.55 -1.06 -9.84
CA GLN A 108 41.92 -0.76 -9.36
C GLN A 108 42.98 -1.40 -10.27
N ARG A 109 42.82 -2.68 -10.65
CA ARG A 109 43.71 -3.36 -11.61
C ARG A 109 43.74 -2.66 -12.98
N ASP A 110 42.58 -2.26 -13.50
CA ASP A 110 42.49 -1.53 -14.77
C ASP A 110 43.13 -0.12 -14.68
N MET A 111 43.05 0.54 -13.52
CA MET A 111 43.72 1.83 -13.28
C MET A 111 45.24 1.67 -13.14
N GLU A 112 45.71 0.62 -12.47
CA GLU A 112 47.14 0.29 -12.35
C GLU A 112 47.74 -0.13 -13.69
N GLU A 113 47.04 -0.93 -14.49
CA GLU A 113 47.49 -1.32 -15.83
C GLU A 113 47.53 -0.12 -16.78
N LYS A 114 46.52 0.77 -16.73
CA LYS A 114 46.56 2.03 -17.49
C LYS A 114 47.68 2.95 -17.02
N ARG A 115 47.95 3.03 -15.72
CA ARG A 115 49.06 3.80 -15.17
C ARG A 115 50.40 3.24 -15.64
N ARG A 116 50.59 1.91 -15.59
CA ARG A 116 51.80 1.25 -16.09
C ARG A 116 51.98 1.44 -17.60
N ARG A 117 50.89 1.35 -18.37
CA ARG A 117 50.90 1.58 -19.82
C ARG A 117 51.22 3.02 -20.19
N LEU A 118 50.73 4.00 -19.41
CA LEU A 118 51.08 5.41 -19.56
C LEU A 118 52.53 5.67 -19.16
N GLU A 119 53.05 5.02 -18.12
CA GLU A 119 54.45 5.15 -17.67
C GLU A 119 55.43 4.50 -18.67
N GLU A 120 55.09 3.34 -19.24
CA GLU A 120 55.86 2.72 -20.33
C GLU A 120 55.79 3.56 -21.63
N ALA A 121 54.63 4.15 -21.93
CA ALA A 121 54.47 5.05 -23.08
C ALA A 121 55.17 6.40 -22.87
N GLU A 122 55.19 6.94 -21.64
CA GLU A 122 55.91 8.15 -21.27
C GLU A 122 57.41 7.90 -21.31
N LYS A 123 57.91 6.78 -20.78
CA LYS A 123 59.32 6.39 -20.90
C LYS A 123 59.76 6.22 -22.36
N LYS A 124 58.91 5.60 -23.19
CA LYS A 124 59.15 5.45 -24.65
C LYS A 124 59.04 6.77 -25.40
N ARG A 125 58.13 7.65 -25.00
CA ARG A 125 57.97 9.00 -25.56
C ARG A 125 59.09 9.92 -25.10
N GLN A 126 59.65 9.74 -23.90
CA GLN A 126 60.79 10.49 -23.37
C GLN A 126 62.09 10.04 -24.04
N SER A 127 62.24 8.74 -24.33
CA SER A 127 63.37 8.26 -25.16
C SER A 127 63.25 8.74 -26.61
N MET A 128 62.05 8.77 -27.18
CA MET A 128 61.81 9.26 -28.54
C MET A 128 61.89 10.81 -28.63
N MET A 129 61.42 11.56 -27.63
CA MET A 129 61.60 13.02 -27.53
C MET A 129 63.05 13.39 -27.25
N SER A 130 63.83 12.57 -26.53
CA SER A 130 65.27 12.79 -26.44
C SER A 130 65.96 12.59 -27.80
N ALA A 131 65.45 11.69 -28.66
CA ALA A 131 65.95 11.49 -30.01
C ALA A 131 65.42 12.52 -31.04
N LEU A 132 64.21 13.07 -30.82
CA LEU A 132 63.58 14.05 -31.72
C LEU A 132 63.81 15.51 -31.30
N LYS A 133 64.20 15.79 -30.05
CA LYS A 133 64.57 17.15 -29.61
C LYS A 133 65.87 17.65 -30.26
N ASP A 134 66.63 16.77 -30.90
CA ASP A 134 67.75 17.11 -31.80
C ASP A 134 67.30 17.44 -33.23
N GLN A 135 66.05 17.15 -33.61
CA GLN A 135 65.52 17.47 -34.94
C GLN A 135 64.17 18.14 -34.85
N THR A 136 64.16 19.43 -35.19
CA THR A 136 63.00 20.13 -35.76
C THR A 136 61.87 20.52 -34.80
N ALA A 137 62.11 21.64 -34.12
CA ALA A 137 61.13 22.72 -34.08
C ALA A 137 60.65 23.04 -35.50
N LYS A 138 59.34 22.89 -35.79
CA LYS A 138 58.50 23.75 -36.65
C LYS A 138 57.15 23.08 -37.00
N ASN A 139 56.09 23.87 -36.84
CA ASN A 139 54.79 23.83 -37.55
C ASN A 139 53.57 23.13 -36.92
N LYS A 140 52.84 23.93 -36.12
CA LYS A 140 51.44 24.39 -36.26
C LYS A 140 50.32 23.43 -36.77
N SER A 141 49.42 23.06 -35.82
CA SER A 141 47.98 23.43 -35.68
C SER A 141 46.90 23.07 -36.74
N PRO A 142 45.58 23.04 -36.39
CA PRO A 142 44.73 21.84 -36.48
C PRO A 142 43.38 22.09 -37.21
N ASN A 143 42.53 21.06 -37.36
CA ASN A 143 41.08 21.27 -37.52
C ASN A 143 40.29 19.96 -37.38
N PHE A 144 39.35 19.86 -36.43
CA PHE A 144 38.08 19.15 -36.66
C PHE A 144 37.00 19.53 -35.64
N THR A 145 35.77 19.32 -36.10
CA THR A 145 34.50 20.00 -35.80
C THR A 145 33.70 19.46 -34.61
N ILE A 146 32.84 20.34 -34.07
CA ILE A 146 31.84 20.17 -33.00
C ILE A 146 30.87 19.00 -33.29
N SER A 147 30.77 18.04 -32.36
CA SER A 147 29.70 17.06 -32.30
C SER A 147 28.51 17.57 -31.48
N LYS A 148 27.30 17.40 -32.02
CA LYS A 148 26.02 17.72 -31.39
C LYS A 148 25.83 16.89 -30.11
N LYS A 149 25.40 17.61 -29.07
CA LYS A 149 24.99 17.15 -27.75
C LYS A 149 23.97 15.99 -27.85
N ALA A 150 24.40 14.79 -27.49
CA ALA A 150 23.49 13.71 -27.14
C ALA A 150 22.74 14.09 -25.86
N THR A 151 21.43 13.92 -25.89
CA THR A 151 20.48 14.15 -24.82
C THR A 151 20.97 13.56 -23.49
N ASP A 152 20.98 14.40 -22.47
CA ASP A 152 21.41 14.14 -21.09
C ASP A 152 20.51 13.08 -20.41
N LEU A 153 20.73 11.80 -20.71
CA LEU A 153 20.19 10.67 -19.96
C LEU A 153 21.01 10.37 -18.68
N SER A 154 22.05 11.17 -18.42
CA SER A 154 22.99 10.97 -17.31
C SER A 154 22.47 11.44 -15.95
N ASN A 155 21.40 12.24 -15.94
CA ASN A 155 20.86 12.89 -14.73
C ASN A 155 19.56 12.26 -14.17
N LEU A 156 19.05 11.19 -14.80
CA LEU A 156 17.94 10.44 -14.21
C LEU A 156 18.48 9.40 -13.25
N SER A 157 17.96 9.39 -12.01
CA SER A 157 18.23 8.32 -11.06
C SER A 157 17.88 6.96 -11.70
N ASN A 158 18.65 5.91 -11.40
CA ASN A 158 18.38 4.55 -11.89
C ASN A 158 16.91 4.13 -11.67
N ALA A 159 16.28 4.58 -10.57
CA ALA A 159 14.87 4.33 -10.28
C ALA A 159 13.89 5.05 -11.23
N GLN A 160 14.25 6.25 -11.72
CA GLN A 160 13.46 6.96 -12.73
C GLN A 160 13.64 6.35 -14.11
N ILE A 161 14.81 5.81 -14.42
CA ILE A 161 15.06 5.10 -15.67
C ILE A 161 14.24 3.80 -15.70
N GLU A 162 14.25 3.02 -14.62
CA GLU A 162 13.46 1.77 -14.51
C GLU A 162 11.94 2.01 -14.60
N ARG A 163 11.45 3.12 -14.04
CA ARG A 163 10.03 3.48 -14.11
C ARG A 163 9.58 3.96 -15.50
N ASN A 164 10.50 4.40 -16.35
CA ASN A 164 10.23 4.82 -17.72
C ASN A 164 10.50 3.74 -18.77
N LYS A 165 10.86 2.52 -18.36
CA LYS A 165 10.99 1.39 -19.29
C LYS A 165 9.64 1.10 -19.93
N THR A 166 9.64 0.94 -21.25
CA THR A 166 8.43 0.57 -21.98
C THR A 166 8.03 -0.86 -21.63
N LYS A 167 6.75 -1.19 -21.80
CA LYS A 167 6.23 -2.54 -21.56
C LYS A 167 7.02 -3.60 -22.35
N GLU A 168 7.41 -3.27 -23.57
CA GLU A 168 8.20 -4.12 -24.46
C GLU A 168 9.63 -4.38 -23.91
N GLN A 169 10.29 -3.35 -23.38
CA GLN A 169 11.61 -3.50 -22.73
C GLN A 169 11.55 -4.41 -21.49
N LEU A 170 10.49 -4.29 -20.68
CA LEU A 170 10.30 -5.18 -19.52
C LEU A 170 10.02 -6.64 -19.94
N GLU A 171 9.29 -6.85 -21.04
CA GLU A 171 9.04 -8.19 -21.59
C GLU A 171 10.32 -8.82 -22.16
N GLU A 172 11.16 -8.05 -22.84
CA GLU A 172 12.47 -8.49 -23.31
C GLU A 172 13.42 -8.81 -22.14
N GLU A 173 13.52 -7.93 -21.14
CA GLU A 173 14.31 -8.19 -19.93
C GLU A 173 13.81 -9.45 -19.19
N LYS A 174 12.50 -9.66 -19.13
CA LYS A 174 11.91 -10.88 -18.57
C LYS A 174 12.27 -12.11 -19.40
N LYS A 175 12.19 -12.04 -20.73
CA LYS A 175 12.55 -13.15 -21.63
C LYS A 175 14.01 -13.52 -21.50
N ILE A 176 14.90 -12.52 -21.48
CA ILE A 176 16.33 -12.70 -21.27
C ILE A 176 16.59 -13.31 -19.90
N SER A 177 15.99 -12.76 -18.84
CA SER A 177 16.13 -13.28 -17.47
C SER A 177 15.67 -14.74 -17.34
N LEU A 178 14.56 -15.10 -18.01
CA LEU A 178 14.06 -16.48 -18.03
C LEU A 178 15.01 -17.41 -18.78
N SER A 179 15.62 -16.95 -19.88
CA SER A 179 16.60 -17.76 -20.62
C SER A 179 17.86 -18.09 -19.79
N PHE A 180 18.32 -17.17 -18.94
CA PHE A 180 19.43 -17.42 -18.01
C PHE A 180 19.06 -18.38 -16.87
N ARG A 181 17.81 -18.29 -16.38
CA ARG A 181 17.34 -19.10 -15.25
C ARG A 181 16.92 -20.51 -15.69
N ILE A 182 16.33 -20.63 -16.88
CA ILE A 182 15.90 -21.90 -17.49
C ILE A 182 16.99 -22.37 -18.45
N LYS A 183 17.97 -23.09 -17.91
CA LYS A 183 19.01 -23.70 -18.72
C LYS A 183 18.40 -24.87 -19.53
N PRO A 184 18.74 -25.01 -20.83
CA PRO A 184 18.35 -26.17 -21.61
C PRO A 184 18.78 -27.47 -20.93
N LEU A 185 17.87 -28.45 -20.86
CA LEU A 185 18.19 -29.75 -20.28
C LEU A 185 19.13 -30.50 -21.22
N ASN A 186 20.32 -30.83 -20.73
CA ASN A 186 21.20 -31.76 -21.41
C ASN A 186 21.02 -33.16 -20.82
N ILE A 187 20.31 -34.02 -21.55
CA ILE A 187 19.99 -35.40 -21.14
C ILE A 187 20.69 -36.46 -22.01
N GLU A 188 21.43 -36.03 -23.03
CA GLU A 188 22.13 -36.93 -23.95
C GLU A 188 23.33 -37.60 -23.25
N GLY A 189 23.41 -38.92 -23.33
CA GLY A 189 24.50 -39.70 -22.73
C GLY A 189 24.39 -39.97 -21.22
N LEU A 190 23.27 -39.63 -20.57
CA LEU A 190 23.02 -39.99 -19.16
C LEU A 190 22.53 -41.44 -19.03
N ASP A 191 23.03 -42.16 -18.02
CA ASP A 191 22.51 -43.49 -17.67
C ASP A 191 21.15 -43.41 -16.94
N ALA A 192 20.45 -44.53 -16.83
CA ALA A 192 19.12 -44.61 -16.21
C ALA A 192 19.06 -44.13 -14.74
N ASN A 193 20.10 -44.36 -13.95
CA ASN A 193 20.18 -43.89 -12.56
C ASN A 193 20.43 -42.38 -12.51
N LYS A 194 21.28 -41.84 -13.40
CA LYS A 194 21.52 -40.39 -13.51
C LYS A 194 20.28 -39.65 -14.01
N LEU A 195 19.52 -40.24 -14.93
CA LEU A 195 18.23 -39.69 -15.38
C LEU A 195 17.21 -39.63 -14.24
N LYS A 196 17.11 -40.68 -13.42
CA LYS A 196 16.25 -40.66 -12.22
C LYS A 196 16.67 -39.60 -11.20
N ALA A 197 17.97 -39.42 -10.98
CA ALA A 197 18.49 -38.38 -10.09
C ALA A 197 18.14 -36.98 -10.62
N LYS A 198 18.33 -36.73 -11.92
CA LYS A 198 17.97 -35.45 -12.54
C LYS A 198 16.47 -35.16 -12.50
N ALA A 199 15.63 -36.18 -12.69
CA ALA A 199 14.18 -36.02 -12.56
C ALA A 199 13.78 -35.61 -11.13
N LYS A 200 14.40 -36.21 -10.10
CA LYS A 200 14.16 -35.82 -8.70
C LYS A 200 14.61 -34.39 -8.40
N GLU A 201 15.79 -33.99 -8.86
CA GLU A 201 16.31 -32.63 -8.68
C GLU A 201 15.38 -31.58 -9.32
N LEU A 202 14.91 -31.84 -10.54
CA LEU A 202 13.94 -30.96 -11.22
C LEU A 202 12.61 -30.90 -10.48
N TRP A 203 12.13 -32.04 -9.97
CA TRP A 203 10.90 -32.09 -9.20
C TRP A 203 11.00 -31.26 -7.90
N GLU A 204 12.08 -31.42 -7.13
CA GLU A 204 12.32 -30.62 -5.92
C GLU A 204 12.43 -29.12 -6.24
N CYS A 205 13.09 -28.77 -7.35
CA CYS A 205 13.18 -27.40 -7.83
C CYS A 205 11.81 -26.81 -8.20
N ILE A 206 10.97 -27.58 -8.90
CA ILE A 206 9.60 -27.16 -9.26
C ILE A 206 8.75 -26.95 -8.00
N VAL A 207 8.79 -27.88 -7.05
CA VAL A 207 8.05 -27.75 -5.78
C VAL A 207 8.45 -26.46 -5.06
N LYS A 208 9.75 -26.18 -4.97
CA LYS A 208 10.26 -24.93 -4.37
C LYS A 208 9.75 -23.69 -5.12
N LEU A 209 9.85 -23.67 -6.45
CA LEU A 209 9.39 -22.52 -7.25
C LEU A 209 7.89 -22.29 -7.14
N GLU A 210 7.07 -23.35 -7.06
CA GLU A 210 5.62 -23.22 -6.84
C GLU A 210 5.31 -22.69 -5.44
N THR A 211 6.05 -23.10 -4.40
CA THR A 211 5.89 -22.51 -3.06
C THR A 211 6.26 -21.03 -3.04
N GLU A 212 7.36 -20.63 -3.67
CA GLU A 212 7.77 -19.22 -3.76
C GLU A 212 6.75 -18.39 -4.54
N LYS A 213 6.17 -18.95 -5.62
CA LYS A 213 5.12 -18.31 -6.41
C LYS A 213 3.86 -18.08 -5.59
N TYR A 214 3.41 -19.09 -4.83
CA TYR A 214 2.24 -18.96 -3.96
C TYR A 214 2.43 -17.81 -2.94
N ASP A 215 3.59 -17.73 -2.29
CA ASP A 215 3.87 -16.66 -1.33
C ASP A 215 3.91 -15.27 -1.99
N LEU A 216 4.42 -15.18 -3.21
CA LEU A 216 4.41 -13.93 -3.99
C LEU A 216 2.98 -13.53 -4.39
N GLU A 217 2.15 -14.47 -4.81
CA GLU A 217 0.74 -14.22 -5.15
C GLU A 217 -0.06 -13.76 -3.92
N GLU A 218 0.13 -14.38 -2.76
CA GLU A 218 -0.51 -13.96 -1.50
C GLU A 218 -0.03 -12.56 -1.07
N ARG A 219 1.28 -12.28 -1.20
CA ARG A 219 1.82 -10.93 -0.96
C ARG A 219 1.21 -9.90 -1.91
N GLN A 220 1.05 -10.24 -3.19
CA GLN A 220 0.43 -9.37 -4.18
C GLN A 220 -1.03 -9.07 -3.82
N LYS A 221 -1.83 -10.09 -3.46
CA LYS A 221 -3.23 -9.89 -3.02
C LYS A 221 -3.32 -8.93 -1.84
N ARG A 222 -2.41 -9.04 -0.88
CA ARG A 222 -2.33 -8.13 0.27
C ARG A 222 -2.00 -6.71 -0.16
N GLN A 223 -1.00 -6.53 -1.03
CA GLN A 223 -0.64 -5.21 -1.56
C GLN A 223 -1.80 -4.57 -2.34
N ASP A 224 -2.56 -5.36 -3.11
CA ASP A 224 -3.73 -4.89 -3.83
C ASP A 224 -4.85 -4.45 -2.88
N TYR A 225 -5.04 -5.16 -1.76
CA TYR A 225 -5.95 -4.74 -0.70
C TYR A 225 -5.49 -3.43 -0.06
N ASP A 226 -4.23 -3.33 0.36
CA ASP A 226 -3.67 -2.13 0.98
C ASP A 226 -3.78 -0.92 0.02
N LEU A 227 -3.54 -1.11 -1.28
CA LEU A 227 -3.71 -0.08 -2.30
C LEU A 227 -5.16 0.36 -2.48
N LYS A 228 -6.13 -0.57 -2.41
CA LYS A 228 -7.56 -0.22 -2.46
C LYS A 228 -7.96 0.60 -1.24
N GLU A 229 -7.52 0.20 -0.04
CA GLU A 229 -7.80 0.91 1.20
C GLU A 229 -7.18 2.33 1.20
N LEU A 230 -5.92 2.46 0.77
CA LEU A 230 -5.26 3.75 0.65
C LEU A 230 -5.96 4.68 -0.35
N LYS A 231 -6.42 4.14 -1.49
CA LYS A 231 -7.21 4.92 -2.47
C LYS A 231 -8.53 5.39 -1.89
N GLU A 232 -9.23 4.56 -1.13
CA GLU A 232 -10.50 4.96 -0.50
C GLU A 232 -10.27 6.00 0.61
N ARG A 233 -9.25 5.83 1.45
CA ARG A 233 -8.84 6.85 2.43
C ARG A 233 -8.49 8.18 1.75
N GLN A 234 -7.74 8.13 0.65
CA GLN A 234 -7.44 9.33 -0.14
C GLN A 234 -8.72 9.98 -0.68
N LYS A 235 -9.66 9.18 -1.20
CA LYS A 235 -10.96 9.67 -1.69
C LYS A 235 -11.77 10.34 -0.57
N GLN A 236 -11.80 9.76 0.63
CA GLN A 236 -12.46 10.35 1.80
C GLN A 236 -11.80 11.67 2.22
N GLN A 237 -10.47 11.74 2.25
CA GLN A 237 -9.74 12.98 2.53
C GLN A 237 -10.05 14.06 1.51
N LEU A 238 -10.11 13.70 0.22
CA LEU A 238 -10.48 14.62 -0.86
C LEU A 238 -11.94 15.11 -0.74
N ARG A 239 -12.87 14.22 -0.38
CA ARG A 239 -14.28 14.57 -0.10
C ARG A 239 -14.42 15.54 1.09
N HIS A 240 -13.76 15.25 2.21
CA HIS A 240 -13.74 16.17 3.36
C HIS A 240 -13.11 17.52 3.02
N LYS A 241 -12.05 17.53 2.20
CA LYS A 241 -11.41 18.76 1.73
C LYS A 241 -12.32 19.56 0.80
N ALA A 242 -13.11 18.90 -0.04
CA ALA A 242 -14.11 19.55 -0.89
C ALA A 242 -15.22 20.20 -0.04
N LEU A 243 -15.79 19.45 0.90
CA LEU A 243 -16.81 19.93 1.84
C LEU A 243 -16.32 21.14 2.66
N LYS A 244 -15.09 21.09 3.20
CA LYS A 244 -14.49 22.22 3.93
C LYS A 244 -14.31 23.48 3.07
N LYS A 245 -14.17 23.32 1.75
CA LYS A 245 -14.06 24.43 0.80
C LYS A 245 -15.43 24.89 0.28
N GLY A 246 -16.53 24.29 0.73
CA GLY A 246 -17.87 24.58 0.21
C GLY A 246 -18.10 24.06 -1.20
N LEU A 247 -17.27 23.13 -1.68
CA LEU A 247 -17.45 22.44 -2.96
C LEU A 247 -18.23 21.15 -2.74
N ASP A 248 -18.85 20.67 -3.83
CA ASP A 248 -19.50 19.36 -3.88
C ASP A 248 -18.53 18.24 -3.47
N PRO A 249 -18.95 17.19 -2.73
CA PRO A 249 -18.06 16.18 -2.18
C PRO A 249 -17.20 15.50 -3.25
N GLU A 250 -17.70 15.37 -4.48
CA GLU A 250 -16.98 14.68 -5.55
C GLU A 250 -16.09 15.63 -6.39
N ALA A 251 -16.14 16.93 -6.15
CA ALA A 251 -15.46 17.94 -6.95
C ALA A 251 -13.91 17.81 -6.97
N LEU A 252 -13.32 17.20 -5.93
CA LEU A 252 -11.88 16.93 -5.85
C LEU A 252 -11.48 15.49 -6.24
N THR A 253 -12.45 14.63 -6.51
CA THR A 253 -12.24 13.21 -6.84
C THR A 253 -12.27 12.92 -8.34
N GLY A 254 -12.69 13.90 -9.15
CA GLY A 254 -12.73 13.80 -10.61
C GLY A 254 -11.36 13.85 -11.28
N LYS A 255 -11.33 13.50 -12.57
CA LYS A 255 -10.12 13.54 -13.42
C LYS A 255 -9.55 14.95 -13.60
N TYR A 256 -10.42 15.96 -13.50
CA TYR A 256 -10.07 17.35 -13.73
C TYR A 256 -10.23 18.14 -12.42
N PRO A 257 -9.35 19.12 -12.14
CA PRO A 257 -9.51 20.00 -10.98
C PRO A 257 -10.90 20.66 -10.97
N PRO A 258 -11.47 20.94 -9.78
CA PRO A 258 -12.75 21.63 -9.70
C PRO A 258 -12.67 23.01 -10.35
N LYS A 259 -13.76 23.43 -11.01
CA LYS A 259 -13.88 24.79 -11.54
C LYS A 259 -13.81 25.78 -10.39
N ILE A 260 -12.91 26.76 -10.48
CA ILE A 260 -12.77 27.82 -9.49
C ILE A 260 -13.97 28.76 -9.63
N GLN A 261 -14.70 28.98 -8.53
CA GLN A 261 -15.71 30.04 -8.51
C GLN A 261 -15.00 31.39 -8.45
N VAL A 262 -15.06 32.14 -9.55
CA VAL A 262 -14.64 33.55 -9.59
C VAL A 262 -15.71 34.38 -8.88
N ALA A 263 -15.43 34.79 -7.64
CA ALA A 263 -16.20 35.81 -6.94
C ALA A 263 -15.64 37.19 -7.31
N SER A 264 -16.53 38.15 -7.59
CA SER A 264 -16.11 39.52 -7.85
C SER A 264 -15.73 40.22 -6.56
N LYS A 265 -14.66 41.04 -6.56
CA LYS A 265 -14.25 41.87 -5.41
C LYS A 265 -15.38 42.77 -4.85
N TYR A 266 -16.40 43.04 -5.66
CA TYR A 266 -17.53 43.90 -5.31
C TYR A 266 -18.76 43.12 -4.80
N GLU A 267 -18.72 41.78 -4.75
CA GLU A 267 -19.80 40.96 -4.20
C GLU A 267 -19.81 41.04 -2.67
N ARG A 268 -20.89 41.60 -2.10
CA ARG A 268 -21.10 41.64 -0.63
C ARG A 268 -21.38 40.26 -0.03
N ARG A 269 -21.82 39.30 -0.85
CA ARG A 269 -22.06 37.90 -0.48
C ARG A 269 -21.47 37.02 -1.58
N VAL A 270 -20.71 36.01 -1.19
CA VAL A 270 -20.16 35.02 -2.13
C VAL A 270 -21.32 34.35 -2.84
N ASP A 271 -21.45 34.61 -4.15
CA ASP A 271 -22.51 34.02 -4.96
C ASP A 271 -22.16 32.56 -5.26
N THR A 272 -22.95 31.67 -4.67
CA THR A 272 -22.80 30.21 -4.71
C THR A 272 -23.29 29.58 -6.02
N ARG A 273 -23.91 30.36 -6.91
CA ARG A 273 -24.41 29.89 -8.21
C ARG A 273 -23.24 29.53 -9.15
N SER A 274 -23.43 28.54 -10.01
CA SER A 274 -22.38 28.10 -10.95
C SER A 274 -22.13 29.16 -12.03
N TYR A 275 -20.99 29.08 -12.74
CA TYR A 275 -20.70 30.01 -13.84
C TYR A 275 -21.79 30.00 -14.92
N ASP A 276 -22.32 28.82 -15.27
CA ASP A 276 -23.36 28.71 -16.29
C ASP A 276 -24.68 29.33 -15.81
N ASP A 277 -25.01 29.20 -14.52
CA ASP A 277 -26.20 29.85 -13.93
C ASP A 277 -26.03 31.37 -13.91
N LYS A 278 -24.85 31.87 -13.51
CA LYS A 278 -24.52 33.30 -13.54
C LYS A 278 -24.58 33.83 -14.97
N LYS A 279 -24.02 33.11 -15.94
CA LYS A 279 -24.05 33.49 -17.36
C LYS A 279 -25.49 33.61 -17.85
N LYS A 280 -26.34 32.61 -17.56
CA LYS A 280 -27.78 32.66 -17.92
C LYS A 280 -28.52 33.84 -17.29
N LEU A 281 -28.19 34.21 -16.05
CA LEU A 281 -28.73 35.42 -15.41
C LEU A 281 -28.42 36.68 -16.23
N PHE A 282 -27.20 36.81 -16.77
CA PHE A 282 -26.79 37.95 -17.58
C PHE A 282 -27.24 37.85 -19.06
N GLU A 283 -27.58 36.67 -19.56
CA GLU A 283 -28.15 36.42 -20.89
C GLU A 283 -29.70 36.50 -20.89
N GLY A 284 -30.28 37.42 -20.13
CA GLY A 284 -31.72 37.65 -20.09
C GLY A 284 -32.49 36.85 -19.02
N GLY A 285 -31.88 35.85 -18.40
CA GLY A 285 -32.50 35.05 -17.32
C GLY A 285 -32.86 35.88 -16.08
N TYR A 286 -32.20 37.02 -15.84
CA TYR A 286 -32.59 37.95 -14.78
C TYR A 286 -33.98 38.58 -15.03
N LEU A 287 -34.30 38.90 -16.29
CA LEU A 287 -35.61 39.44 -16.64
C LEU A 287 -36.69 38.35 -16.50
N GLU A 288 -36.39 37.12 -16.91
CA GLU A 288 -37.28 35.96 -16.72
C GLU A 288 -37.57 35.72 -15.23
N ALA A 289 -36.52 35.70 -14.38
CA ALA A 289 -36.65 35.46 -12.95
C ALA A 289 -37.45 36.57 -12.22
N THR A 290 -37.28 37.83 -12.65
CA THR A 290 -38.07 38.94 -12.09
C THR A 290 -39.54 38.86 -12.53
N LYS A 291 -39.80 38.49 -13.79
CA LYS A 291 -41.15 38.25 -14.30
C LYS A 291 -41.86 37.12 -13.54
N GLU A 292 -41.22 35.96 -13.40
CA GLU A 292 -41.79 34.83 -12.63
C GLU A 292 -42.07 35.19 -11.17
N SER A 293 -41.19 35.97 -10.54
CA SER A 293 -41.38 36.45 -9.16
C SER A 293 -42.60 37.38 -9.06
N MET A 294 -42.76 38.29 -10.03
CA MET A 294 -43.93 39.17 -10.11
C MET A 294 -45.22 38.38 -10.35
N GLU A 295 -45.22 37.39 -11.24
CA GLU A 295 -46.37 36.52 -11.49
C GLU A 295 -46.72 35.67 -10.26
N LYS A 296 -45.73 35.14 -9.53
CA LYS A 296 -45.96 34.45 -8.25
C LYS A 296 -46.59 35.36 -7.21
N GLN A 297 -46.06 36.57 -7.03
CA GLN A 297 -46.64 37.54 -6.09
C GLN A 297 -48.07 37.94 -6.49
N TRP A 298 -48.33 38.10 -7.79
CA TRP A 298 -49.65 38.43 -8.30
C TRP A 298 -50.64 37.28 -8.07
N THR A 299 -50.27 36.05 -8.43
CA THR A 299 -51.11 34.86 -8.21
C THR A 299 -51.36 34.58 -6.73
N GLU A 300 -50.38 34.81 -5.86
CA GLU A 300 -50.54 34.67 -4.41
C GLU A 300 -51.48 35.75 -3.83
N ARG A 301 -51.43 36.98 -4.36
CA ARG A 301 -52.39 38.04 -4.00
C ARG A 301 -53.81 37.72 -4.46
N GLN A 302 -53.98 37.21 -5.68
CA GLN A 302 -55.28 36.78 -6.19
C GLN A 302 -55.87 35.66 -5.31
N LYS A 303 -55.06 34.66 -4.95
CA LYS A 303 -55.47 33.56 -4.05
C LYS A 303 -55.82 34.00 -2.62
N ARG A 304 -55.43 35.21 -2.18
CA ARG A 304 -55.79 35.75 -0.85
C ARG A 304 -57.05 36.60 -0.88
N GLN A 305 -57.58 36.92 -2.06
CA GLN A 305 -58.82 37.70 -2.22
C GLN A 305 -60.06 36.82 -2.46
N ASP A 306 -59.87 35.54 -2.80
CA ASP A 306 -60.88 34.48 -2.77
C ASP A 306 -60.90 33.78 -1.39
#